data_AF-A0ABD3ALZ7-F1
#
_entry.id   AF-A0ABD3ALZ7-F1
#
_cell.length_a   1.000
_cell.length_b   1.000
_cell.length_c   1.000
_cell.angle_alpha   90.00
_cell.angle_beta   90.00
_cell.angle_gamma   90.00
#
_symmetry.space_group_name_H-M   'P 1'
#
loop_
_entity.id
_entity.type
_entity.pdbx_description
1 polymer ?
#
loop_
_entity_poly.entity_id
_entity_poly.type
_entity_poly.pdbx_seq_one_letter_code
_entity_poly.pdbx_strand_id
1 'polypeptide(L)'
;MHHRLLLAASSGSRYIFEGKKVMNPFFSVLHAWKESTTLHVVLREIPKDTSGEVMISLKGKLHISLIELLKTVISLSGSKKTEFLRLPLLSLFRTYISQVPRGSHKGITPSGLYQISYPSSALHEIKAEDGVIISCRQWKCNQGPLSHEERKKPFPVLLINGYSTECYYLPTEKNDLIRTLLQEGHETWLLQPRLHPTNSSNDMTIQDIGMLDVPAGSTCIAVSKILELCGESIKVHVVAHCIGGLAIHIALMGGHVPFNKIASLSCTDSSMFFKLTAWSKVKLWLPLIPVSFLPDHATTSN
;
A
#
# COMPACT_ATOMS: atom_id res chain seq x y z
N MET A 1 -5.94 20.30 -1.46
CA MET A 1 -7.23 20.02 -0.79
C MET A 1 -7.99 21.32 -0.57
N HIS A 2 -9.32 21.28 -0.61
CA HIS A 2 -10.17 22.46 -0.41
C HIS A 2 -11.17 22.18 0.71
N HIS A 3 -11.29 23.11 1.65
CA HIS A 3 -12.17 23.03 2.80
C HIS A 3 -13.16 24.19 2.74
N ARG A 4 -14.43 23.91 3.00
CA ARG A 4 -15.48 24.93 3.06
C ARG A 4 -16.25 24.74 4.37
N LEU A 5 -16.25 25.76 5.20
CA LEU A 5 -16.92 25.75 6.51
C LEU A 5 -17.90 26.94 6.60
N LEU A 6 -19.07 26.69 7.16
CA LEU A 6 -20.02 27.74 7.50
C LEU A 6 -19.77 28.14 8.95
N LEU A 7 -19.49 29.41 9.18
CA LEU A 7 -19.24 29.98 10.49
C LEU A 7 -20.39 30.91 10.87
N ALA A 8 -20.78 30.90 12.13
CA ALA A 8 -21.71 31.86 12.71
C ALA A 8 -20.99 32.64 13.81
N ALA A 9 -21.02 33.97 13.71
CA ALA A 9 -20.52 34.82 14.78
C ALA A 9 -21.58 34.94 15.89
N SER A 10 -21.14 35.25 17.11
CA SER A 10 -22.03 35.56 18.23
C SER A 10 -22.94 36.77 17.96
N SER A 11 -22.58 37.64 17.03
CA SER A 11 -23.40 38.74 16.51
C SER A 11 -24.54 38.30 15.58
N GLY A 12 -24.62 37.00 15.25
CA GLY A 12 -25.61 36.44 14.32
C GLY A 12 -25.28 36.65 12.84
N SER A 13 -24.12 37.21 12.49
CA SER A 13 -23.60 37.20 11.11
C SER A 13 -23.12 35.80 10.72
N ARG A 14 -23.30 35.44 9.45
CA ARG A 14 -22.84 34.15 8.89
C ARG A 14 -21.70 34.38 7.92
N TYR A 15 -20.71 33.51 7.95
CA TYR A 15 -19.54 33.58 7.08
C TYR A 15 -19.29 32.24 6.42
N ILE A 16 -18.74 32.28 5.21
CA ILE A 16 -18.18 31.13 4.51
C ILE A 16 -16.66 31.24 4.63
N PHE A 17 -16.06 30.25 5.28
CA PHE A 17 -14.63 30.07 5.33
C PHE A 17 -14.19 29.07 4.26
N GLU A 18 -13.39 29.52 3.30
CA GLU A 18 -12.82 28.70 2.24
C GLU A 18 -11.31 28.55 2.48
N GLY A 19 -10.88 27.33 2.81
CA GLY A 19 -9.47 26.98 3.01
C GLY A 19 -8.91 26.22 1.81
N LYS A 20 -7.87 26.74 1.17
CA LYS A 20 -7.10 26.02 0.14
C LYS A 20 -5.76 25.58 0.71
N LYS A 21 -5.57 24.26 0.77
CA LYS A 21 -4.30 23.63 1.12
C LYS A 21 -3.56 23.24 -0.16
N VAL A 22 -2.41 23.88 -0.36
CA VAL A 22 -1.44 23.52 -1.40
C VAL A 22 -0.28 22.84 -0.71
N MET A 23 0.14 21.68 -1.23
CA MET A 23 1.30 20.95 -0.76
C MET A 23 2.26 20.84 -1.94
N ASN A 24 3.28 21.68 -1.98
CA ASN A 24 4.29 21.60 -3.02
C ASN A 24 5.23 20.41 -2.76
N PRO A 25 5.79 19.78 -3.81
CA PRO A 25 6.82 18.77 -3.63
C PRO A 25 7.98 19.33 -2.80
N PHE A 26 8.31 18.67 -1.70
CA PHE A 26 9.33 19.13 -0.76
C PHE A 26 10.49 18.14 -0.70
N PHE A 27 11.71 18.67 -0.66
CA PHE A 27 12.93 17.87 -0.43
C PHE A 27 13.43 17.92 1.02
N SER A 28 12.98 18.91 1.80
CA SER A 28 13.40 19.11 3.19
C SER A 28 12.22 19.05 4.17
N VAL A 29 12.50 18.55 5.37
CA VAL A 29 11.51 18.41 6.46
C VAL A 29 10.93 19.77 6.86
N LEU A 30 11.76 20.80 6.92
CA LEU A 30 11.33 22.16 7.25
C LEU A 30 10.37 22.74 6.20
N HIS A 31 10.59 22.43 4.92
CA HIS A 31 9.69 22.87 3.85
C HIS A 31 8.39 22.08 3.90
N ALA A 32 8.46 20.75 4.06
CA ALA A 32 7.29 19.90 4.28
C ALA A 32 6.43 20.41 5.45
N TRP A 33 7.09 20.83 6.52
CA TRP A 33 6.47 21.35 7.74
C TRP A 33 5.80 22.70 7.53
N LYS A 34 6.48 23.62 6.84
CA LYS A 34 5.90 24.93 6.50
C LYS A 34 4.66 24.77 5.62
N GLU A 35 4.75 23.89 4.62
CA GLU A 35 3.63 23.58 3.74
C GLU A 35 2.50 22.89 4.52
N SER A 36 2.78 21.97 5.46
CA SER A 36 1.78 21.26 6.27
C SER A 36 1.08 22.12 7.33
N THR A 37 1.70 23.23 7.76
CA THR A 37 1.14 24.16 8.77
C THR A 37 0.50 25.42 8.18
N THR A 38 0.59 25.64 6.86
CA THR A 38 0.03 26.83 6.20
C THR A 38 -1.27 26.51 5.45
N LEU A 39 -2.32 27.30 5.64
CA LEU A 39 -3.58 27.20 4.90
C LEU A 39 -3.93 28.57 4.33
N HIS A 40 -4.20 28.64 3.03
CA HIS A 40 -4.69 29.88 2.42
C HIS A 40 -6.18 29.97 2.66
N VAL A 41 -6.63 31.07 3.26
CA VAL A 41 -8.01 31.22 3.71
C VAL A 41 -8.66 32.43 3.06
N VAL A 42 -9.92 32.26 2.69
CA VAL A 42 -10.79 33.34 2.26
C VAL A 42 -12.04 33.28 3.12
N LEU A 43 -12.30 34.35 3.87
CA LEU A 43 -13.52 34.51 4.64
C LEU A 43 -14.45 35.43 3.87
N ARG A 44 -15.68 34.98 3.63
CA ARG A 44 -16.72 35.73 2.92
C ARG A 44 -17.91 35.86 3.84
N GLU A 45 -18.38 37.07 4.09
CA GLU A 45 -19.66 37.27 4.80
C GLU A 45 -20.83 36.86 3.91
N ILE A 46 -21.86 36.26 4.50
CA ILE A 46 -23.12 35.96 3.82
C ILE A 46 -24.08 37.12 4.15
N PRO A 47 -24.54 37.88 3.14
CA PRO A 47 -25.47 38.98 3.38
C PRO A 47 -26.79 38.43 3.92
N LYS A 48 -27.42 39.19 4.82
CA LYS A 48 -28.74 38.86 5.36
C LYS A 48 -29.88 39.29 4.43
N ASP A 49 -29.65 40.25 3.54
CA ASP A 49 -30.64 40.79 2.59
C ASP A 49 -30.27 40.51 1.13
N THR A 50 -31.29 40.39 0.28
CA THR A 50 -31.22 40.04 -1.16
C THR A 50 -30.82 41.21 -2.06
N SER A 51 -30.41 42.36 -1.50
CA SER A 51 -29.77 43.43 -2.27
C SER A 51 -28.27 43.10 -2.42
N GLY A 52 -27.90 42.74 -3.64
CA GLY A 52 -26.62 42.10 -3.93
C GLY A 52 -25.44 43.06 -3.91
N GLU A 53 -24.86 43.28 -2.73
CA GLU A 53 -23.45 43.61 -2.60
C GLU A 53 -22.83 42.74 -1.50
N VAL A 54 -21.97 41.81 -1.90
CA VAL A 54 -21.10 41.05 -1.00
C VAL A 54 -19.71 41.22 -1.60
N MET A 55 -18.69 41.66 -0.89
CA MET A 55 -18.01 40.85 0.11
C MET A 55 -16.89 41.68 0.74
N ILE A 56 -16.88 41.80 2.06
CA ILE A 56 -15.58 41.85 2.75
C ILE A 56 -14.97 40.45 2.59
N SER A 57 -14.25 40.26 1.49
CA SER A 57 -13.49 39.04 1.21
C SER A 57 -12.16 39.17 1.93
N LEU A 58 -12.11 38.78 3.19
CA LEU A 58 -10.85 38.76 3.92
C LEU A 58 -10.00 37.60 3.40
N LYS A 59 -8.88 37.91 2.75
CA LYS A 59 -7.90 36.91 2.29
C LYS A 59 -6.73 36.88 3.26
N GLY A 60 -6.36 35.69 3.71
CA GLY A 60 -5.29 35.54 4.68
C GLY A 60 -4.51 34.24 4.49
N LYS A 61 -3.41 34.13 5.24
CA LYS A 61 -2.69 32.88 5.45
C LYS A 61 -2.86 32.50 6.91
N LEU A 62 -3.54 31.38 7.15
CA LEU A 62 -3.60 30.78 8.46
C LEU A 62 -2.34 29.94 8.65
N HIS A 63 -1.54 30.28 9.66
CA HIS A 63 -0.39 29.51 10.07
C HIS A 63 -0.66 28.90 11.44
N ILE A 64 -0.54 27.57 11.53
CA ILE A 64 -0.68 26.86 12.80
C ILE A 64 0.71 26.71 13.42
N SER A 65 0.94 27.41 14.53
CA SER A 65 2.17 27.26 15.31
C SER A 65 2.25 25.88 15.97
N LEU A 66 3.43 25.27 15.95
CA LEU A 66 3.70 23.98 16.61
C LEU A 66 3.42 24.05 18.12
N ILE A 67 3.79 25.16 18.76
CA ILE A 67 3.63 25.34 20.21
C ILE A 67 2.14 25.37 20.55
N GLU A 68 1.34 26.06 19.75
CA GLU A 68 -0.12 26.10 19.94
C GLU A 68 -0.77 24.75 19.67
N LEU A 69 -0.31 24.02 18.64
CA LEU A 69 -0.79 22.66 18.39
C LEU A 69 -0.44 21.71 19.53
N LEU A 70 0.79 21.78 20.06
CA LEU A 70 1.19 20.98 21.22
C LEU A 70 0.38 21.36 22.47
N LYS A 71 0.11 22.66 22.68
CA LYS A 71 -0.78 23.13 23.74
C LYS A 71 -2.18 22.54 23.58
N THR A 72 -2.74 22.46 22.38
CA THR A 72 -4.08 21.85 22.18
C THR A 72 -4.10 20.36 22.52
N VAL A 73 -3.03 19.63 22.20
CA VAL A 73 -2.88 18.21 22.56
C VAL A 73 -2.76 18.03 24.07
N ILE A 74 -2.03 18.93 24.74
CA ILE A 74 -1.87 18.93 26.20
C ILE A 74 -3.13 19.46 26.91
N SER A 75 -3.87 20.38 26.32
CA SER A 75 -5.09 20.98 26.89
C SER A 75 -6.34 20.17 26.62
N LEU A 76 -6.23 19.06 25.87
CA LEU A 76 -7.33 18.15 25.61
C LEU A 76 -7.89 17.64 26.95
N SER A 77 -9.15 17.97 27.24
CA SER A 77 -9.85 17.56 28.45
C SER A 77 -10.77 16.38 28.12
N GLY A 78 -10.73 15.33 28.92
CA GLY A 78 -11.53 14.12 28.74
C GLY A 78 -11.10 12.98 29.64
N SER A 79 -12.01 12.08 29.97
CA SER A 79 -11.79 10.96 30.89
C SER A 79 -10.69 9.98 30.45
N LYS A 80 -10.33 9.97 29.15
CA LYS A 80 -9.32 9.08 28.55
C LYS A 80 -8.08 9.79 28.01
N LYS A 81 -7.78 11.01 28.46
CA LYS A 81 -6.64 11.81 27.98
C LYS A 81 -5.30 11.07 28.05
N THR A 82 -5.04 10.39 29.16
CA THR A 82 -3.80 9.63 29.39
C THR A 82 -3.66 8.48 28.40
N GLU A 83 -4.74 7.76 28.11
CA GLU A 83 -4.78 6.68 27.14
C GLU A 83 -4.57 7.20 25.71
N PHE A 84 -5.22 8.30 25.34
CA PHE A 84 -5.07 8.95 24.04
C PHE A 84 -3.64 9.42 23.76
N LEU A 85 -2.90 9.87 24.78
CA LEU A 85 -1.48 10.24 24.62
C LEU A 85 -0.57 9.01 24.69
N ARG A 86 -0.87 8.06 25.57
CA ARG A 86 -0.07 6.85 25.78
C ARG A 86 -0.05 5.95 24.54
N LEU A 87 -1.19 5.70 23.89
CA LEU A 87 -1.27 4.80 22.74
C LEU A 87 -0.38 5.24 21.55
N PRO A 88 -0.43 6.49 21.07
CA PRO A 88 0.46 6.95 20.01
C PRO A 88 1.91 7.01 20.48
N LEU A 89 2.20 7.45 21.71
CA LEU A 89 3.58 7.46 22.24
C LEU A 89 4.15 6.05 22.35
N LEU A 90 3.37 5.08 22.83
CA LEU A 90 3.76 3.68 22.91
C LEU A 90 3.94 3.10 21.50
N SER A 91 3.08 3.47 20.55
CA SER A 91 3.27 3.09 19.16
C SER A 91 4.53 3.70 18.58
N LEU A 92 4.84 4.97 18.85
CA LEU A 92 6.06 5.62 18.38
C LEU A 92 7.28 4.95 19.05
N PHE A 93 7.26 4.76 20.36
CA PHE A 93 8.33 4.07 21.07
C PHE A 93 8.55 2.66 20.54
N ARG A 94 7.49 1.87 20.37
CA ARG A 94 7.58 0.52 19.85
C ARG A 94 8.11 0.48 18.41
N THR A 95 7.64 1.38 17.55
CA THR A 95 8.02 1.41 16.12
C THR A 95 9.41 2.01 15.90
N TYR A 96 9.74 3.11 16.58
CA TYR A 96 10.95 3.90 16.31
C TYR A 96 12.11 3.59 17.29
N ILE A 97 11.83 3.08 18.49
CA ILE A 97 12.86 2.78 19.51
C ILE A 97 13.01 1.27 19.68
N SER A 98 11.94 0.56 20.02
CA SER A 98 12.01 -0.89 20.28
C SER A 98 12.05 -1.74 19.03
N GLN A 99 11.71 -1.19 17.85
CA GLN A 99 11.69 -1.87 16.55
C GLN A 99 10.94 -3.21 16.54
N VAL A 100 10.03 -3.43 17.49
CA VAL A 100 9.28 -4.69 17.60
C VAL A 100 8.20 -4.69 16.54
N PRO A 101 8.22 -5.61 15.55
CA PRO A 101 7.19 -5.70 14.55
C PRO A 101 5.81 -5.75 15.20
N ARG A 102 4.83 -5.06 14.63
CA ARG A 102 3.44 -5.29 15.03
C ARG A 102 3.09 -6.71 14.61
N GLY A 103 2.94 -7.60 15.58
CA GLY A 103 2.31 -8.90 15.31
C GLY A 103 0.96 -8.66 14.63
N SER A 104 0.66 -9.43 13.59
CA SER A 104 -0.65 -9.44 12.97
C SER A 104 -1.69 -9.68 14.07
N HIS A 105 -2.61 -8.73 14.27
CA HIS A 105 -3.71 -8.93 15.20
C HIS A 105 -4.60 -10.06 14.65
N LYS A 106 -4.35 -11.30 15.09
CA LYS A 106 -5.12 -12.51 14.73
C LYS A 106 -6.56 -12.53 15.28
N GLY A 107 -7.14 -11.39 15.68
CA GLY A 107 -8.28 -11.39 16.61
C GLY A 107 -9.33 -10.32 16.42
N ILE A 108 -9.39 -9.62 15.29
CA ILE A 108 -10.57 -8.80 15.01
C ILE A 108 -11.46 -9.62 14.09
N THR A 109 -12.45 -10.29 14.68
CA THR A 109 -13.64 -10.77 13.97
C THR A 109 -14.54 -9.55 13.75
N PRO A 110 -14.59 -8.95 12.55
CA PRO A 110 -15.44 -7.80 12.32
C PRO A 110 -16.88 -8.31 12.26
N SER A 111 -17.70 -7.95 13.24
CA SER A 111 -19.15 -8.17 13.17
C SER A 111 -19.69 -7.41 11.96
N GLY A 112 -20.19 -8.14 10.95
CA GLY A 112 -20.77 -7.56 9.73
C GLY A 112 -19.96 -7.73 8.44
N LEU A 113 -19.05 -8.72 8.36
CA LEU A 113 -18.42 -9.09 7.09
C LEU A 113 -19.49 -9.41 6.05
N TYR A 114 -19.43 -8.75 4.89
CA TYR A 114 -20.19 -9.15 3.71
C TYR A 114 -19.67 -10.50 3.26
N GLN A 115 -20.40 -11.56 3.63
CA GLN A 115 -19.97 -12.95 3.51
C GLN A 115 -20.19 -13.47 2.09
N ILE A 116 -19.64 -12.78 1.08
CA ILE A 116 -19.44 -13.40 -0.23
C ILE A 116 -18.21 -14.29 -0.08
N SER A 117 -18.44 -15.59 0.12
CA SER A 117 -17.36 -16.56 0.17
C SER A 117 -16.58 -16.53 -1.14
N TYR A 118 -15.26 -16.56 -1.05
CA TYR A 118 -14.42 -16.79 -2.22
C TYR A 118 -14.65 -18.22 -2.73
N PRO A 119 -14.48 -18.48 -4.03
CA PRO A 119 -14.44 -19.84 -4.54
C PRO A 119 -13.27 -20.61 -3.91
N SER A 120 -13.34 -21.94 -3.97
CA SER A 120 -12.27 -22.79 -3.45
C SER A 120 -10.93 -22.41 -4.07
N SER A 121 -9.92 -22.18 -3.23
CA SER A 121 -8.56 -21.84 -3.64
C SER A 121 -7.63 -23.02 -3.46
N ALA A 122 -6.77 -23.29 -4.43
CA ALA A 122 -5.66 -24.23 -4.30
C ALA A 122 -4.40 -23.48 -3.85
N LEU A 123 -3.65 -24.03 -2.90
CA LEU A 123 -2.34 -23.52 -2.51
C LEU A 123 -1.27 -24.39 -3.17
N HIS A 124 -0.41 -23.77 -3.96
CA HIS A 124 0.72 -24.44 -4.60
C HIS A 124 1.99 -24.05 -3.86
N GLU A 125 2.63 -25.01 -3.21
CA GLU A 125 3.96 -24.81 -2.65
C GLU A 125 5.00 -24.89 -3.77
N ILE A 126 5.97 -23.98 -3.73
CA ILE A 126 7.02 -23.92 -4.73
C ILE A 126 8.34 -23.70 -4.02
N LYS A 127 9.34 -24.49 -4.42
CA LYS A 127 10.69 -24.43 -3.85
C LYS A 127 11.55 -23.50 -4.72
N ALA A 128 12.07 -22.44 -4.11
CA ALA A 128 13.05 -21.56 -4.74
C ALA A 128 14.44 -22.21 -4.84
N GLU A 129 15.34 -21.63 -5.65
CA GLU A 129 16.69 -22.18 -5.89
C GLU A 129 17.53 -22.32 -4.63
N ASP A 130 17.38 -21.37 -3.72
CA ASP A 130 18.02 -21.35 -2.41
C ASP A 130 17.38 -22.34 -1.40
N GLY A 131 16.38 -23.09 -1.85
CA GLY A 131 15.68 -24.09 -1.06
C GLY A 131 14.55 -23.55 -0.19
N VAL A 132 14.26 -22.24 -0.23
CA VAL A 132 13.14 -21.64 0.51
C VAL A 132 11.81 -22.06 -0.13
N ILE A 133 10.85 -22.45 0.70
CA ILE A 133 9.50 -22.79 0.24
C ILE A 133 8.66 -21.51 0.25
N ILE A 134 8.21 -21.12 -0.93
CA ILE A 134 7.19 -20.08 -1.13
C ILE A 134 5.87 -20.72 -1.51
N SER A 135 4.80 -19.94 -1.53
CA SER A 135 3.48 -20.45 -1.93
C SER A 135 2.81 -19.52 -2.93
N CYS A 136 1.96 -20.10 -3.77
CA CYS A 136 1.13 -19.37 -4.70
C CYS A 136 -0.31 -19.86 -4.57
N ARG A 137 -1.22 -18.94 -4.26
CA ARG A 137 -2.63 -19.25 -4.11
C ARG A 137 -3.35 -19.04 -5.44
N GLN A 138 -4.02 -20.07 -5.92
CA GLN A 138 -4.78 -20.08 -7.16
C GLN A 138 -6.27 -20.10 -6.85
N TRP A 139 -7.02 -19.21 -7.51
CA TRP A 139 -8.47 -19.35 -7.62
C TRP A 139 -8.83 -19.66 -9.07
N LYS A 140 -9.52 -20.78 -9.26
CA LYS A 140 -10.06 -21.15 -10.55
C LYS A 140 -11.39 -20.45 -10.77
N CYS A 141 -11.62 -20.00 -12.00
CA CYS A 141 -12.92 -19.50 -12.38
C CYS A 141 -13.91 -20.67 -12.45
N ASN A 142 -14.95 -20.65 -11.61
CA ASN A 142 -16.02 -21.65 -11.56
C ASN A 142 -17.17 -21.34 -12.54
N GLN A 143 -16.93 -20.55 -13.59
CA GLN A 143 -17.95 -20.40 -14.63
C GLN A 143 -18.21 -21.80 -15.21
N GLY A 144 -19.39 -22.34 -14.89
CA GLY A 144 -19.89 -23.59 -15.43
C GLY A 144 -20.01 -23.51 -16.96
N PRO A 145 -20.38 -24.61 -17.62
CA PRO A 145 -20.43 -24.71 -19.08
C PRO A 145 -21.60 -23.92 -19.68
N LEU A 146 -21.68 -22.62 -19.41
CA LEU A 146 -22.70 -21.72 -19.90
C LEU A 146 -22.10 -20.87 -21.03
N SER A 147 -22.63 -21.12 -22.21
CA SER A 147 -22.28 -20.60 -23.54
C SER A 147 -21.03 -21.21 -24.17
N HIS A 148 -21.28 -22.32 -24.87
CA HIS A 148 -20.58 -22.77 -26.06
C HIS A 148 -20.56 -21.65 -27.12
N GLU A 149 -19.66 -20.70 -26.95
CA GLU A 149 -19.03 -19.98 -28.06
C GLU A 149 -17.54 -20.02 -27.77
N GLU A 150 -16.71 -20.15 -28.80
CA GLU A 150 -15.25 -20.25 -28.76
C GLU A 150 -14.58 -18.96 -28.23
N ARG A 151 -15.03 -18.42 -27.10
CA ARG A 151 -14.33 -17.37 -26.38
C ARG A 151 -13.04 -17.98 -25.89
N LYS A 152 -11.93 -17.60 -26.54
CA LYS A 152 -10.57 -17.86 -26.07
C LYS A 152 -10.53 -17.60 -24.56
N LYS A 153 -10.24 -18.65 -23.78
CA LYS A 153 -10.10 -18.54 -22.33
C LYS A 153 -9.15 -17.36 -22.04
N PRO A 154 -9.57 -16.36 -21.25
CA PRO A 154 -8.73 -15.19 -21.01
C PRO A 154 -7.45 -15.61 -20.28
N PHE A 155 -6.38 -14.87 -20.51
CA PHE A 155 -5.08 -15.20 -19.92
C PHE A 155 -5.14 -15.14 -18.39
N PRO A 156 -4.43 -16.04 -17.68
CA PRO A 156 -4.34 -15.99 -16.24
C PRO A 156 -3.69 -14.69 -15.77
N VAL A 157 -4.03 -14.27 -14.55
CA VAL A 157 -3.54 -13.05 -13.92
C VAL A 157 -2.73 -13.41 -12.68
N LEU A 158 -1.45 -13.04 -12.67
CA LEU A 158 -0.56 -13.14 -11.51
C LEU A 158 -0.57 -11.83 -10.73
N LEU A 159 -0.86 -11.93 -9.43
CA LEU A 159 -0.93 -10.85 -8.47
C LEU A 159 0.29 -10.94 -7.54
N ILE A 160 1.03 -9.84 -7.43
CA ILE A 160 2.24 -9.73 -6.59
C ILE A 160 2.01 -8.63 -5.55
N ASN A 161 1.99 -9.01 -4.28
CA ASN A 161 1.74 -8.10 -3.15
C ASN A 161 2.93 -7.15 -2.86
N GLY A 162 2.61 -6.12 -2.07
CA GLY A 162 3.57 -5.21 -1.45
C GLY A 162 4.33 -5.83 -0.27
N TYR A 163 5.08 -4.98 0.47
CA TYR A 163 5.83 -5.39 1.66
C TYR A 163 4.92 -5.76 2.86
N SER A 164 3.68 -5.25 2.90
CA SER A 164 2.77 -5.49 4.00
C SER A 164 1.40 -5.89 3.50
N THR A 165 0.97 -7.09 3.92
CA THR A 165 -0.40 -7.65 3.82
C THR A 165 -0.97 -7.92 2.43
N GLU A 166 -1.99 -8.78 2.43
CA GLU A 166 -2.79 -9.15 1.26
C GLU A 166 -3.60 -7.94 0.76
N CYS A 167 -3.18 -7.31 -0.34
CA CYS A 167 -3.82 -6.10 -0.87
C CYS A 167 -4.97 -6.41 -1.85
N TYR A 168 -4.97 -7.61 -2.42
CA TYR A 168 -5.93 -8.02 -3.44
C TYR A 168 -7.05 -8.92 -2.90
N TYR A 169 -6.85 -9.46 -1.70
CA TYR A 169 -7.78 -10.35 -0.99
C TYR A 169 -8.26 -9.65 0.29
N LEU A 170 -9.38 -8.94 0.20
CA LEU A 170 -9.93 -8.16 1.31
C LEU A 170 -11.29 -8.71 1.74
N PRO A 171 -11.39 -9.41 2.89
CA PRO A 171 -12.66 -9.94 3.38
C PRO A 171 -13.72 -8.86 3.67
N THR A 172 -13.29 -7.63 3.94
CA THR A 172 -14.15 -6.50 4.30
C THR A 172 -14.71 -5.75 3.09
N GLU A 173 -14.13 -5.93 1.90
CA GLU A 173 -14.56 -5.26 0.68
C GLU A 173 -15.44 -6.21 -0.14
N LYS A 174 -16.48 -5.70 -0.82
CA LYS A 174 -17.36 -6.56 -1.64
C LYS A 174 -16.77 -6.84 -3.02
N ASN A 175 -16.09 -5.84 -3.58
CA ASN A 175 -15.54 -5.85 -4.92
C ASN A 175 -14.02 -5.67 -4.86
N ASP A 176 -13.34 -6.68 -4.31
CA ASP A 176 -11.89 -6.75 -4.41
C ASP A 176 -11.44 -7.20 -5.81
N LEU A 177 -10.16 -7.02 -6.09
CA LEU A 177 -9.58 -7.31 -7.40
C LEU A 177 -9.72 -8.78 -7.79
N ILE A 178 -9.55 -9.72 -6.85
CA ILE A 178 -9.64 -11.16 -7.13
C ILE A 178 -11.06 -11.51 -7.57
N ARG A 179 -12.08 -11.05 -6.85
CA ARG A 179 -13.49 -11.31 -7.22
C ARG A 179 -13.84 -10.69 -8.56
N THR A 180 -13.41 -9.46 -8.83
CA THR A 180 -13.65 -8.81 -10.13
C THR A 180 -13.00 -9.59 -11.28
N LEU A 181 -11.73 -10.01 -11.13
CA LEU A 181 -11.04 -10.78 -12.16
C LEU A 181 -11.68 -12.15 -12.41
N LEU A 182 -12.12 -12.83 -11.33
CA LEU A 182 -12.84 -14.10 -11.44
C LEU A 182 -14.20 -13.95 -12.12
N GLN A 183 -14.91 -12.84 -11.87
CA GLN A 183 -16.18 -12.51 -12.55
C GLN A 183 -15.98 -12.28 -14.05
N GLU A 184 -14.89 -11.62 -14.42
CA GLU A 184 -14.48 -11.40 -15.83
C GLU A 184 -13.92 -12.68 -16.50
N GLY A 185 -13.87 -13.81 -15.79
CA GLY A 185 -13.45 -15.11 -16.33
C GLY A 185 -11.95 -15.38 -16.25
N HIS A 186 -11.15 -14.48 -15.66
CA HIS A 186 -9.72 -14.68 -15.50
C HIS A 186 -9.42 -15.65 -14.36
N GLU A 187 -8.44 -16.53 -14.59
CA GLU A 187 -7.87 -17.36 -13.54
C GLU A 187 -6.84 -16.53 -12.75
N THR A 188 -7.00 -16.43 -11.43
CA THR A 188 -6.18 -15.54 -10.61
C THR A 188 -5.21 -16.30 -9.74
N TRP A 189 -3.96 -15.85 -9.76
CA TRP A 189 -2.84 -16.39 -9.01
C TRP A 189 -2.27 -15.32 -8.12
N LEU A 190 -1.99 -15.63 -6.85
CA LEU A 190 -1.47 -14.69 -5.88
C LEU A 190 -0.17 -15.24 -5.31
N LEU A 191 0.93 -14.53 -5.56
CA LEU A 191 2.23 -14.90 -5.03
C LEU A 191 2.33 -14.54 -3.55
N GLN A 192 2.67 -15.51 -2.72
CA GLN A 192 2.99 -15.36 -1.31
C GLN A 192 4.51 -15.54 -1.16
N PRO A 193 5.30 -14.45 -1.29
CA PRO A 193 6.77 -14.50 -1.34
C PRO A 193 7.37 -14.87 0.02
N ARG A 194 8.69 -15.04 0.12
CA ARG A 194 9.40 -15.43 1.34
C ARG A 194 9.11 -14.53 2.56
N LEU A 195 8.81 -13.24 2.32
CA LEU A 195 8.44 -12.27 3.35
C LEU A 195 6.96 -12.31 3.77
N HIS A 196 6.16 -13.20 3.19
CA HIS A 196 4.76 -13.35 3.57
C HIS A 196 4.66 -13.89 5.02
N PRO A 197 3.75 -13.38 5.88
CA PRO A 197 3.67 -13.78 7.29
C PRO A 197 3.40 -15.26 7.57
N THR A 198 3.00 -16.03 6.56
CA THR A 198 2.81 -17.49 6.67
C THR A 198 4.05 -18.29 6.33
N ASN A 199 5.10 -17.65 5.80
CA ASN A 199 6.37 -18.28 5.45
C ASN A 199 7.38 -18.02 6.57
N SER A 200 8.30 -18.97 6.78
CA SER A 200 9.10 -19.08 8.01
C SER A 200 10.38 -18.23 8.04
N SER A 201 10.73 -17.51 6.97
CA SER A 201 12.02 -16.81 6.87
C SER A 201 11.90 -15.30 7.08
N ASN A 202 12.52 -14.80 8.15
CA ASN A 202 12.51 -13.38 8.53
C ASN A 202 13.82 -12.62 8.17
N ASP A 203 14.83 -13.30 7.64
CA ASP A 203 16.18 -12.73 7.45
C ASP A 203 16.55 -12.43 5.98
N MET A 204 15.57 -12.05 5.15
CA MET A 204 15.81 -11.88 3.71
C MET A 204 15.39 -10.51 3.18
N THR A 205 16.10 -10.05 2.15
CA THR A 205 15.97 -8.70 1.59
C THR A 205 14.93 -8.63 0.46
N ILE A 206 14.54 -7.40 0.10
CA ILE A 206 13.68 -7.10 -1.05
C ILE A 206 14.31 -7.59 -2.36
N GLN A 207 15.63 -7.49 -2.44
CA GLN A 207 16.39 -7.94 -3.60
C GLN A 207 16.29 -9.45 -3.75
N ASP A 208 16.28 -10.20 -2.64
CA ASP A 208 16.07 -11.65 -2.64
C ASP A 208 14.67 -12.03 -3.15
N ILE A 209 13.65 -11.18 -2.97
CA ILE A 209 12.36 -11.42 -3.63
C ILE A 209 12.53 -11.33 -5.15
N GLY A 210 13.13 -10.25 -5.66
CA GLY A 210 13.31 -10.05 -7.11
C GLY A 210 14.29 -11.03 -7.76
N MET A 211 15.28 -11.52 -7.00
CA MET A 211 16.40 -12.34 -7.48
C MET A 211 16.28 -13.82 -7.16
N LEU A 212 15.49 -14.22 -6.14
CA LEU A 212 15.40 -15.60 -5.66
C LEU A 212 13.95 -16.12 -5.52
N ASP A 213 12.97 -15.29 -5.18
CA ASP A 213 11.55 -15.72 -5.19
C ASP A 213 10.93 -15.61 -6.57
N VAL A 214 11.36 -14.61 -7.32
CA VAL A 214 10.93 -14.50 -8.70
C VAL A 214 11.66 -15.57 -9.49
N PRO A 215 12.99 -15.75 -9.54
CA PRO A 215 13.62 -16.74 -10.41
C PRO A 215 13.75 -18.13 -9.77
N ALA A 216 13.29 -19.17 -10.47
CA ALA A 216 14.00 -20.45 -10.47
C ALA A 216 14.53 -20.65 -11.88
N GLY A 217 15.81 -20.38 -12.06
CA GLY A 217 16.48 -20.26 -13.33
C GLY A 217 16.02 -19.02 -14.09
N SER A 218 15.87 -19.16 -15.40
CA SER A 218 15.53 -18.09 -16.34
C SER A 218 14.05 -17.72 -16.38
N THR A 219 13.21 -18.17 -15.43
CA THR A 219 11.75 -17.86 -15.42
C THR A 219 11.21 -17.62 -14.01
N CYS A 220 10.21 -16.73 -13.90
CA CYS A 220 9.55 -16.45 -12.63
C CYS A 220 8.90 -17.73 -12.08
N ILE A 221 9.19 -18.21 -10.87
CA ILE A 221 8.68 -19.46 -10.27
C ILE A 221 7.15 -19.55 -10.35
N ALA A 222 6.46 -18.47 -10.02
CA ALA A 222 5.00 -18.41 -10.15
C ALA A 222 4.56 -18.46 -11.61
N VAL A 223 5.26 -17.78 -12.52
CA VAL A 223 4.99 -17.86 -13.97
C VAL A 223 5.29 -19.25 -14.51
N SER A 224 6.40 -19.88 -14.14
CA SER A 224 6.75 -21.26 -14.49
C SER A 224 5.68 -22.23 -14.03
N LYS A 225 5.17 -22.08 -12.80
CA LYS A 225 4.10 -22.94 -12.28
C LYS A 225 2.78 -22.71 -13.00
N ILE A 226 2.47 -21.47 -13.36
CA ILE A 226 1.31 -21.14 -14.20
C ILE A 226 1.46 -21.77 -15.59
N LEU A 227 2.63 -21.66 -16.22
CA LEU A 227 2.90 -22.23 -17.55
C LEU A 227 2.86 -23.78 -17.51
N GLU A 228 3.35 -24.41 -16.45
CA GLU A 228 3.25 -25.86 -16.24
C GLU A 228 1.78 -26.33 -16.17
N LEU A 229 0.93 -25.59 -15.44
CA LEU A 229 -0.45 -26.01 -15.17
C LEU A 229 -1.46 -25.55 -16.23
N CYS A 230 -1.19 -24.45 -16.92
CA CYS A 230 -2.11 -23.86 -17.89
C CYS A 230 -1.60 -23.99 -19.35
N GLY A 231 -0.36 -24.48 -19.56
CA GLY A 231 0.23 -24.79 -20.86
C GLY A 231 1.34 -23.81 -21.28
N GLU A 232 2.43 -24.32 -21.88
CA GLU A 232 3.62 -23.53 -22.21
C GLU A 232 3.38 -22.40 -23.23
N SER A 233 2.32 -22.47 -24.03
CA SER A 233 2.03 -21.50 -25.10
C SER A 233 1.24 -20.27 -24.63
N ILE A 234 0.79 -20.24 -23.38
CA ILE A 234 -0.02 -19.13 -22.87
C ILE A 234 0.85 -17.95 -22.43
N LYS A 235 0.24 -16.77 -22.38
CA LYS A 235 0.81 -15.58 -21.75
C LYS A 235 0.09 -15.30 -20.43
N VAL A 236 0.75 -14.55 -19.54
CA VAL A 236 0.24 -14.21 -18.21
C VAL A 236 0.14 -12.69 -18.07
N HIS A 237 -0.97 -12.20 -17.55
CA HIS A 237 -1.10 -10.80 -17.11
C HIS A 237 -0.49 -10.66 -15.70
N VAL A 238 0.27 -9.61 -15.43
CA VAL A 238 0.87 -9.39 -14.11
C VAL A 238 0.36 -8.08 -13.52
N VAL A 239 -0.16 -8.13 -12.30
CA VAL A 239 -0.50 -6.96 -11.48
C VAL A 239 0.37 -6.99 -10.24
N ALA A 240 1.17 -5.95 -10.07
CA ALA A 240 2.14 -5.87 -8.99
C ALA A 240 1.95 -4.58 -8.19
N HIS A 241 2.10 -4.66 -6.87
CA HIS A 241 1.87 -3.53 -5.97
C HIS A 241 3.11 -3.22 -5.15
N CYS A 242 3.45 -1.94 -5.01
CA CYS A 242 4.55 -1.45 -4.19
C CYS A 242 5.84 -2.28 -4.49
N ILE A 243 6.41 -2.93 -3.48
CA ILE A 243 7.60 -3.77 -3.60
C ILE A 243 7.49 -4.85 -4.69
N GLY A 244 6.29 -5.40 -4.92
CA GLY A 244 6.05 -6.39 -5.95
C GLY A 244 6.29 -5.82 -7.34
N GLY A 245 5.97 -4.53 -7.54
CA GLY A 245 6.26 -3.79 -8.76
C GLY A 245 7.77 -3.64 -9.00
N LEU A 246 8.56 -3.45 -7.94
CA LEU A 246 10.02 -3.46 -8.06
C LEU A 246 10.55 -4.85 -8.41
N ALA A 247 10.07 -5.88 -7.71
CA ALA A 247 10.53 -7.26 -7.87
C ALA A 247 10.32 -7.79 -9.30
N ILE A 248 9.13 -7.55 -9.90
CA ILE A 248 8.86 -7.99 -11.28
C ILE A 248 9.73 -7.25 -12.30
N HIS A 249 10.04 -5.98 -12.08
CA HIS A 249 10.93 -5.23 -12.96
C HIS A 249 12.38 -5.70 -12.85
N ILE A 250 12.88 -5.98 -11.64
CA ILE A 250 14.18 -6.62 -11.43
C ILE A 250 14.24 -7.93 -12.20
N ALA A 251 13.19 -8.75 -12.11
CA ALA A 251 13.17 -10.04 -12.78
C ALA A 251 13.08 -9.95 -14.31
N LEU A 252 12.26 -9.04 -14.85
CA LEU A 252 12.14 -8.81 -16.29
C LEU A 252 13.43 -8.23 -16.88
N MET A 253 14.00 -7.20 -16.25
CA MET A 253 15.23 -6.56 -16.74
C MET A 253 16.49 -7.40 -16.49
N GLY A 254 16.50 -8.19 -15.42
CA GLY A 254 17.56 -9.15 -15.11
C GLY A 254 17.55 -10.38 -16.03
N GLY A 255 16.55 -10.51 -16.92
CA GLY A 255 16.42 -11.66 -17.83
C GLY A 255 15.93 -12.93 -17.14
N HIS A 256 15.43 -12.83 -15.91
CA HIS A 256 14.86 -13.94 -15.15
C HIS A 256 13.41 -14.24 -15.51
N VAL A 257 12.76 -13.43 -16.34
CA VAL A 257 11.43 -13.71 -16.89
C VAL A 257 11.45 -13.39 -18.38
N PRO A 258 11.12 -14.34 -19.25
CA PRO A 258 11.03 -14.08 -20.67
C PRO A 258 9.84 -13.16 -20.96
N PHE A 259 10.12 -11.98 -21.52
CA PHE A 259 9.12 -10.96 -21.84
C PHE A 259 8.00 -11.49 -22.76
N ASN A 260 8.29 -12.50 -23.59
CA ASN A 260 7.33 -13.10 -24.51
C ASN A 260 6.21 -13.89 -23.81
N LYS A 261 6.38 -14.24 -22.52
CA LYS A 261 5.37 -14.91 -21.69
C LYS A 261 4.48 -13.93 -20.92
N ILE A 262 4.80 -12.63 -20.92
CA ILE A 262 3.98 -11.62 -20.26
C ILE A 262 3.05 -10.98 -21.30
N ALA A 263 1.73 -11.06 -21.06
CA ALA A 263 0.72 -10.42 -21.91
C ALA A 263 0.59 -8.93 -21.60
N SER A 264 0.58 -8.57 -20.32
CA SER A 264 0.63 -7.19 -19.86
C SER A 264 1.20 -7.12 -18.44
N LEU A 265 1.72 -5.95 -18.08
CA LEU A 265 2.23 -5.64 -16.75
C LEU A 265 1.57 -4.35 -16.25
N SER A 266 0.93 -4.42 -15.09
CA SER A 266 0.38 -3.27 -14.37
C SER A 266 1.06 -3.15 -13.01
N CYS A 267 1.63 -1.99 -12.72
CA CYS A 267 2.28 -1.73 -11.44
C CYS A 267 1.61 -0.57 -10.72
N THR A 268 1.17 -0.81 -9.49
CA THR A 268 0.51 0.18 -8.64
C THR A 268 1.47 0.66 -7.55
N ASP A 269 1.45 1.96 -7.27
CA ASP A 269 2.27 2.69 -6.30
C ASP A 269 3.79 2.68 -6.50
N SER A 270 4.36 1.70 -7.21
CA SER A 270 5.76 1.77 -7.67
C SER A 270 6.07 0.86 -8.85
N SER A 271 7.12 1.21 -9.60
CA SER A 271 7.59 0.57 -10.83
C SER A 271 9.13 0.54 -10.84
N MET A 272 9.79 0.76 -11.99
CA MET A 272 11.24 0.62 -12.17
C MET A 272 12.11 1.61 -11.35
N PHE A 273 11.70 2.88 -11.23
CA PHE A 273 12.58 3.94 -10.73
C PHE A 273 12.12 4.50 -9.38
N PHE A 274 12.89 4.22 -8.32
CA PHE A 274 12.72 4.88 -7.04
C PHE A 274 13.65 6.09 -6.94
N LYS A 275 13.08 7.29 -7.10
CA LYS A 275 13.78 8.51 -6.68
C LYS A 275 13.59 8.70 -5.18
N LEU A 276 14.45 8.04 -4.39
CA LEU A 276 14.44 8.19 -2.94
C LEU A 276 14.90 9.61 -2.56
N THR A 277 14.03 10.36 -1.89
CA THR A 277 14.43 11.62 -1.26
C THR A 277 15.47 11.36 -0.17
N ALA A 278 16.30 12.36 0.17
CA ALA A 278 17.26 12.24 1.26
C ALA A 278 16.59 11.77 2.56
N TRP A 279 15.37 12.24 2.83
CA TRP A 279 14.57 11.81 3.97
C TRP A 279 14.10 10.36 3.87
N SER A 280 13.69 9.91 2.68
CA SER A 280 13.35 8.49 2.44
C SER A 280 14.58 7.59 2.65
N LYS A 281 15.78 8.04 2.29
CA LYS A 281 17.03 7.31 2.56
C LYS A 281 17.32 7.23 4.05
N VAL A 282 17.18 8.33 4.79
CA VAL A 282 17.31 8.34 6.25
C VAL A 282 16.28 7.41 6.89
N LYS A 283 15.03 7.40 6.40
CA LYS A 283 13.99 6.49 6.88
C LYS A 283 14.27 5.01 6.61
N LEU A 284 14.91 4.69 5.49
CA LEU A 284 15.33 3.33 5.16
C LEU A 284 16.57 2.90 5.95
N TRP A 285 17.45 3.86 6.27
CA TRP A 285 18.66 3.61 7.06
C TRP A 285 18.36 3.47 8.56
N LEU A 286 17.40 4.26 9.04
CA LEU A 286 16.81 4.02 10.34
C LEU A 286 16.08 2.67 10.26
N PRO A 287 16.20 1.80 11.27
CA PRO A 287 15.55 0.49 11.32
C PRO A 287 14.03 0.63 11.62
N LEU A 288 13.35 1.50 10.87
CA LEU A 288 11.94 1.85 10.99
C LEU A 288 11.04 0.87 10.25
N ILE A 289 11.65 0.06 9.40
CA ILE A 289 11.08 -1.06 8.69
C ILE A 289 11.97 -2.23 9.13
N PRO A 290 11.44 -3.39 9.56
CA PRO A 290 12.26 -4.57 9.78
C PRO A 290 12.80 -5.04 8.42
N VAL A 291 13.85 -4.37 7.98
CA VAL A 291 14.75 -4.83 6.94
C VAL A 291 16.02 -5.11 7.69
N SER A 292 16.32 -6.40 7.86
CA SER A 292 17.61 -6.87 8.34
C SER A 292 18.68 -6.43 7.32
N PHE A 293 19.09 -5.17 7.37
CA PHE A 293 20.29 -4.67 6.72
C PHE A 293 21.38 -4.60 7.80
N LEU A 294 21.99 -5.74 8.08
CA LEU A 294 23.33 -5.74 8.66
C LEU A 294 24.30 -6.04 7.51
N PRO A 295 25.17 -5.10 7.13
CA PRO A 295 26.32 -5.43 6.31
C PRO A 295 27.28 -6.23 7.19
N ASP A 296 27.51 -7.49 6.83
CA ASP A 296 28.62 -8.26 7.39
C ASP A 296 29.92 -7.53 7.07
N HIS A 297 30.46 -6.85 8.07
CA HIS A 297 31.88 -6.56 8.08
C HIS A 297 32.58 -7.90 8.27
N ALA A 298 33.17 -8.38 7.18
CA ALA A 298 34.18 -9.41 7.19
C ALA A 298 35.23 -9.09 8.28
N THR A 299 35.22 -9.87 9.35
CA THR A 299 36.40 -10.11 10.16
C THR A 299 36.82 -11.55 9.94
N THR A 300 37.69 -11.71 8.95
CA THR A 300 38.72 -12.75 8.97
C THR A 300 39.51 -12.66 10.27
N SER A 301 39.51 -13.72 11.07
CA SER A 301 40.67 -14.11 11.88
C SER A 301 40.47 -15.51 12.47
N ASN A 302 41.30 -16.44 11.96
CA ASN A 302 41.83 -17.69 12.52
C ASN A 302 40.90 -18.65 13.28
#